data_AF-A0A7W8X998-F1
#
_entry.id   AF-A0A7W8X998-F1
#
_cell.length_a   1.000
_cell.length_b   1.000
_cell.length_c   1.000
_cell.angle_alpha   90.00
_cell.angle_beta   90.00
_cell.angle_gamma   90.00
#
_symmetry.space_group_name_H-M   'P 1'
#
loop_
_entity.id
_entity.type
_entity.pdbx_description
1 polymer ?
#
loop_
_entity_poly.entity_id
_entity_poly.type
_entity_poly.pdbx_seq_one_letter_code
_entity_poly.pdbx_strand_id
1 'polypeptide(L)'
;MPRLPASPSVFRQKISSFCDLRLACTLSSHDHENLRSYMLGFVTRREKPPQNAGKLDWKQIAMACDLNGESLRFAKQVARHGFDAIVRWLEETGNRPVEGGSIRETSQHR
;
A
#
# COMPACT_ATOMS: atom_id res chain seq x y z
N MET A 1 4.12 4.50 27.61
CA MET A 1 4.65 5.32 26.50
C MET A 1 3.56 5.48 25.44
N PRO A 2 3.01 6.68 25.20
CA PRO A 2 2.07 6.90 24.11
C PRO A 2 2.82 6.79 22.78
N ARG A 3 2.40 5.85 21.91
CA ARG A 3 2.95 5.68 20.57
C ARG A 3 2.43 6.83 19.72
N LEU A 4 3.19 7.93 19.65
CA LEU A 4 2.93 8.99 18.68
C LEU A 4 2.76 8.36 17.28
N PRO A 5 1.79 8.81 16.47
CA PRO A 5 1.66 8.33 15.10
C PRO A 5 3.01 8.54 14.41
N ALA A 6 3.60 7.47 13.89
CA ALA A 6 4.93 7.52 13.32
C ALA A 6 4.97 8.62 12.25
N SER A 7 5.87 9.59 12.41
CA SER A 7 6.06 10.69 11.48
C SER A 7 6.20 10.12 10.05
N PRO A 8 5.71 10.80 9.01
CA PRO A 8 5.80 10.33 7.63
C PRO A 8 7.22 9.91 7.23
N SER A 9 8.24 10.62 7.74
CA SER A 9 9.64 10.28 7.54
C SER A 9 10.04 8.93 8.17
N VAL A 10 9.54 8.62 9.36
CA VAL A 10 9.77 7.34 10.05
C VAL A 10 9.06 6.20 9.32
N PHE A 11 7.84 6.44 8.87
CA PHE A 11 7.09 5.45 8.08
C PHE A 11 7.76 5.18 6.73
N ARG A 12 8.26 6.23 6.06
CA ARG A 12 9.04 6.12 4.83
C ARG A 12 10.29 5.25 5.03
N GLN A 13 11.03 5.44 6.13
CA GLN A 13 12.18 4.61 6.47
C GLN A 13 11.79 3.14 6.66
N LYS A 14 10.66 2.87 7.34
CA LYS A 14 10.16 1.51 7.55
C LYS A 14 9.81 0.81 6.22
N ILE A 15 9.12 1.51 5.32
CA ILE A 15 8.80 0.99 3.98
C ILE A 15 10.10 0.74 3.20
N SER A 16 11.06 1.67 3.27
CA SER A 16 12.35 1.51 2.63
C SER A 16 13.09 0.26 3.10
N SER A 17 13.19 0.03 4.41
CA SER A 17 13.82 -1.17 4.97
C SER A 17 13.03 -2.44 4.64
N PHE A 18 11.70 -2.38 4.59
CA PHE A 18 10.88 -3.49 4.16
C PHE A 18 11.15 -3.88 2.70
N CYS A 19 11.26 -2.88 1.81
CA CYS A 19 11.61 -3.11 0.42
C CYS A 19 13.00 -3.73 0.28
N ASP A 20 13.98 -3.21 1.02
CA ASP A 20 15.35 -3.72 1.01
C ASP A 20 15.41 -5.20 1.46
N LEU A 21 14.77 -5.55 2.58
CA LEU A 21 14.85 -6.91 3.15
C LEU A 21 14.05 -7.95 2.38
N ARG A 22 12.89 -7.57 1.83
CA ARG A 22 11.97 -8.52 1.18
C ARG A 22 12.04 -8.45 -0.33
N LEU A 23 12.00 -7.26 -0.92
CA LEU A 23 12.02 -7.14 -2.37
C LEU A 23 13.40 -7.44 -2.94
N ALA A 24 14.50 -6.99 -2.31
CA ALA A 24 15.84 -7.26 -2.85
C ALA A 24 16.21 -8.76 -2.86
N CYS A 25 15.65 -9.56 -1.95
CA CYS A 25 15.84 -11.01 -1.93
C CYS A 25 14.98 -11.77 -2.96
N THR A 26 13.95 -11.14 -3.52
CA THR A 26 12.94 -11.84 -4.33
C THR A 26 12.83 -11.32 -5.76
N LEU A 27 13.24 -10.07 -6.00
CA LEU A 27 13.11 -9.37 -7.27
C LEU A 27 14.49 -8.95 -7.77
N SER A 28 14.59 -8.74 -9.08
CA SER A 28 15.81 -8.19 -9.68
C SER A 28 16.07 -6.76 -9.17
N SER A 29 17.32 -6.31 -9.29
CA SER A 29 17.74 -4.96 -8.86
C SER A 29 16.84 -3.85 -9.41
N HIS A 30 16.46 -3.99 -10.69
CA HIS A 30 15.61 -3.04 -11.39
C HIS A 30 14.16 -3.03 -10.86
N ASP A 31 13.55 -4.20 -10.71
CA ASP A 31 12.16 -4.35 -10.26
C ASP A 31 11.98 -3.88 -8.81
N HIS A 32 12.96 -4.15 -7.94
CA HIS A 32 12.87 -3.72 -6.55
C HIS A 32 13.02 -2.21 -6.40
N GLU A 33 13.91 -1.56 -7.16
CA GLU A 33 14.09 -0.10 -7.16
C GLU A 33 12.81 0.60 -7.62
N ASN A 34 12.20 0.11 -8.70
CA ASN A 34 10.94 0.64 -9.21
C ASN A 34 9.81 0.54 -8.18
N LEU A 35 9.60 -0.65 -7.58
CA LEU A 35 8.59 -0.85 -6.54
C LEU A 35 8.87 0.00 -5.29
N ARG A 36 10.12 0.08 -4.86
CA ARG A 36 10.54 0.90 -3.70
C ARG A 36 10.21 2.35 -3.95
N SER A 37 10.65 2.91 -5.08
CA SER A 37 10.37 4.29 -5.46
C SER A 37 8.87 4.56 -5.54
N TYR A 38 8.12 3.63 -6.14
CA TYR A 38 6.66 3.71 -6.26
C TYR A 38 5.96 3.75 -4.89
N MET A 39 6.32 2.85 -3.97
CA MET A 39 5.76 2.81 -2.60
C MET A 39 6.11 4.06 -1.78
N LEU A 40 7.35 4.54 -1.87
CA LEU A 40 7.80 5.76 -1.18
C LEU A 40 7.12 7.01 -1.76
N GLY A 41 6.76 7.00 -3.04
CA GLY A 41 5.97 8.04 -3.70
C GLY A 41 4.62 8.24 -3.01
N PHE A 42 3.88 7.16 -2.73
CA PHE A 42 2.60 7.22 -2.02
C PHE A 42 2.73 7.76 -0.61
N VAL A 43 3.77 7.35 0.14
CA VAL A 43 4.02 7.87 1.49
C VAL A 43 4.32 9.37 1.47
N THR A 44 5.09 9.83 0.47
CA THR A 44 5.49 11.23 0.33
C THR A 44 4.31 12.11 -0.09
N ARG A 45 3.51 11.66 -1.06
CA ARG A 45 2.30 12.36 -1.53
C ARG A 45 1.10 12.18 -0.59
N ARG A 46 1.20 11.27 0.37
CA ARG A 46 0.09 10.79 1.22
C ARG A 46 -1.13 10.34 0.42
N GLU A 47 -0.86 9.63 -0.67
CA GLU A 47 -1.88 9.19 -1.61
C GLU A 47 -2.09 7.69 -1.52
N LYS A 48 -3.33 7.23 -1.73
CA LYS A 48 -3.63 5.81 -1.74
C LYS A 48 -3.13 5.19 -3.06
N PRO A 49 -2.52 3.99 -3.01
CA PRO A 49 -2.20 3.26 -4.23
C PRO A 49 -3.46 3.02 -5.06
N PRO A 50 -3.34 2.81 -6.39
CA PRO A 50 -4.50 2.59 -7.26
C PRO A 50 -5.31 1.41 -6.74
N GLN A 51 -6.56 1.70 -6.38
CA GLN A 51 -7.53 0.73 -5.88
C GLN A 51 -8.66 0.59 -6.91
N ASN A 52 -8.98 -0.64 -7.26
CA ASN A 52 -10.07 -1.00 -8.13
C ASN A 52 -11.07 -1.84 -7.33
N ALA A 53 -12.31 -1.34 -7.19
CA ALA A 53 -13.37 -1.94 -6.37
C ALA A 53 -12.93 -2.32 -4.93
N GLY A 54 -12.16 -1.43 -4.28
CA GLY A 54 -11.67 -1.65 -2.91
C GLY A 54 -10.50 -2.63 -2.79
N LYS A 55 -9.94 -3.11 -3.90
CA LYS A 55 -8.73 -3.96 -3.92
C LYS A 55 -7.61 -3.26 -4.68
N LEU A 56 -6.35 -3.52 -4.32
CA LEU A 56 -5.21 -2.98 -5.06
C LEU A 56 -5.28 -3.40 -6.53
N ASP A 57 -5.17 -2.42 -7.43
CA ASP A 57 -5.11 -2.66 -8.86
C ASP A 57 -3.70 -3.11 -9.24
N TRP A 58 -3.47 -4.41 -9.10
CA TRP A 58 -2.19 -5.04 -9.43
C TRP A 58 -1.82 -4.90 -10.90
N LYS A 59 -2.79 -4.67 -11.79
CA LYS A 59 -2.54 -4.49 -13.22
C LYS A 59 -1.89 -3.11 -13.46
N GLN A 60 -2.42 -2.06 -12.86
CA GLN A 60 -1.80 -0.73 -12.85
C GLN A 60 -0.45 -0.74 -12.15
N ILE A 61 -0.31 -1.43 -11.02
CA ILE A 61 0.99 -1.53 -10.32
C ILE A 61 2.02 -2.23 -11.21
N ALA A 62 1.64 -3.33 -11.87
CA ALA A 62 2.52 -4.04 -12.80
C ALA A 62 2.96 -3.15 -13.96
N MET A 63 2.04 -2.41 -14.57
CA MET A 63 2.35 -1.50 -15.67
C MET A 63 3.22 -0.31 -15.22
N ALA A 64 2.96 0.25 -14.04
CA ALA A 64 3.71 1.39 -13.51
C ALA A 64 5.13 1.01 -13.06
N CYS A 65 5.32 -0.22 -12.58
CA CYS A 65 6.61 -0.73 -12.10
C CYS A 65 7.34 -1.61 -13.14
N ASP A 66 6.82 -1.70 -14.36
CA ASP A 66 7.31 -2.56 -15.45
C ASP A 66 7.57 -4.01 -15.00
N LEU A 67 6.67 -4.57 -14.19
CA LEU A 67 6.84 -5.90 -13.60
C LEU A 67 6.42 -6.98 -14.59
N ASN A 68 7.33 -7.91 -14.83
CA ASN A 68 7.03 -9.13 -15.58
C ASN A 68 6.10 -10.06 -14.78
N GLY A 69 5.38 -10.97 -15.46
CA GLY A 69 4.34 -11.81 -14.83
C GLY A 69 4.81 -12.65 -13.63
N GLU A 70 6.07 -13.09 -13.63
CA GLU A 70 6.69 -13.80 -12.51
C GLU A 70 7.02 -12.86 -11.35
N SER A 71 7.73 -11.75 -11.61
CA SER A 71 8.00 -10.68 -10.64
C SER A 71 6.72 -10.15 -10.00
N LEU A 72 5.64 -10.00 -10.77
CA LEU A 72 4.33 -9.56 -10.29
C LEU A 72 3.75 -10.52 -9.24
N ARG A 73 3.92 -11.84 -9.39
CA ARG A 73 3.42 -12.81 -8.40
C ARG A 73 4.12 -12.64 -7.06
N PHE A 74 5.45 -12.47 -7.07
CA PHE A 74 6.24 -12.24 -5.87
C PHE A 74 5.96 -10.87 -5.26
N ALA A 75 5.96 -9.81 -6.07
CA ALA A 75 5.59 -8.47 -5.66
C ALA A 75 4.19 -8.45 -5.04
N LYS A 76 3.23 -9.20 -5.59
CA LYS A 76 1.88 -9.29 -5.03
C LYS A 76 1.83 -9.89 -3.64
N GLN A 77 2.71 -10.83 -3.29
CA GLN A 77 2.76 -11.38 -1.93
C GLN A 77 3.45 -10.40 -0.97
N VAL A 78 4.61 -9.88 -1.38
CA VAL A 78 5.45 -9.03 -0.53
C VAL A 78 4.88 -7.62 -0.43
N ALA A 79 4.72 -6.94 -1.56
CA ALA A 79 4.27 -5.55 -1.63
C ALA A 79 2.85 -5.38 -1.08
N ARG A 80 2.00 -6.42 -1.08
CA ARG A 80 0.67 -6.36 -0.45
C ARG A 80 0.76 -5.93 1.00
N HIS A 81 1.71 -6.47 1.77
CA HIS A 81 1.88 -6.08 3.18
C HIS A 81 2.33 -4.62 3.32
N GLY A 82 3.18 -4.15 2.41
CA GLY A 82 3.62 -2.77 2.42
C GLY A 82 2.52 -1.79 1.98
N PHE A 83 1.73 -2.12 0.95
CA PHE A 83 0.59 -1.31 0.52
C PHE A 83 -0.52 -1.28 1.58
N ASP A 84 -0.82 -2.41 2.22
CA ASP A 84 -1.78 -2.47 3.33
C ASP A 84 -1.33 -1.59 4.49
N ALA A 85 -0.03 -1.63 4.84
CA ALA A 85 0.55 -0.73 5.83
C ALA A 85 0.44 0.75 5.43
N ILE A 86 0.64 1.09 4.15
CA ILE A 86 0.49 2.47 3.64
C ILE A 86 -0.97 2.92 3.78
N VAL A 87 -1.93 2.12 3.32
CA VAL A 87 -3.36 2.43 3.41
C VAL A 87 -3.76 2.64 4.87
N ARG A 88 -3.36 1.71 5.75
CA ARG A 88 -3.63 1.80 7.18
C ARG A 88 -3.00 3.05 7.80
N TRP A 89 -1.75 3.36 7.46
CA TRP A 89 -1.08 4.56 7.93
C TRP A 89 -1.76 5.84 7.45
N LEU A 90 -2.28 5.89 6.22
CA LEU A 90 -3.06 7.01 5.70
C LEU A 90 -4.41 7.17 6.42
N GLU A 91 -5.05 6.07 6.78
CA GLU A 91 -6.28 6.06 7.57
C GLU A 91 -6.04 6.53 9.01
N GLU A 92 -4.95 6.09 9.63
CA GLU A 92 -4.52 6.50 10.98
C GLU A 92 -4.06 7.98 11.04
N THR A 93 -3.46 8.49 9.96
CA THR A 93 -2.94 9.87 9.89
C THR A 93 -3.92 10.90 9.33
N GLY A 94 -5.16 10.50 9.03
CA GLY A 94 -6.27 11.44 8.83
C GLY A 94 -6.69 11.71 7.38
N ASN A 95 -6.48 10.76 6.46
CA ASN A 95 -7.22 10.77 5.19
C ASN A 95 -8.34 9.70 5.27
N ARG A 96 -9.44 10.01 5.96
CA ARG A 96 -10.67 9.20 5.90
C ARG A 96 -11.32 9.43 4.51
N PRO A 97 -11.28 8.50 3.53
CA PRO A 97 -12.42 8.42 2.64
C PRO A 97 -13.57 7.89 3.47
N VAL A 98 -14.61 8.70 3.56
CA VAL A 98 -15.91 8.27 4.08
C VAL A 98 -16.44 7.26 3.07
N GLU A 99 -16.24 5.97 3.27
CA GLU A 99 -16.78 4.95 2.38
C GLU A 99 -17.38 3.82 3.24
N GLY A 100 -18.71 3.85 3.32
CA GLY A 100 -19.50 2.64 3.50
C GLY A 100 -19.78 2.20 4.92
N GLY A 101 -20.37 3.07 5.74
CA GLY A 101 -21.30 2.61 6.76
C GLY A 101 -22.45 1.87 6.09
N SER A 102 -22.32 0.55 5.92
CA SER A 102 -23.46 -0.33 5.67
C SER A 102 -24.22 -0.52 6.98
N ILE A 103 -24.85 0.56 7.44
CA ILE A 103 -26.02 0.47 8.31
C ILE A 103 -27.13 -0.07 7.42
N ARG A 104 -27.31 -1.39 7.47
CA ARG A 104 -28.53 -2.03 6.99
C ARG A 104 -29.64 -1.59 7.94
N GLU A 105 -30.28 -0.49 7.60
CA GLU A 105 -31.58 -0.11 8.12
C GLU A 105 -32.60 -1.14 7.58
N THR A 106 -32.80 -2.24 8.31
CA THR A 106 -34.02 -3.04 8.14
C THR A 106 -35.09 -2.45 9.04
N SER A 107 -35.62 -1.32 8.60
CA SER A 107 -37.02 -0.96 8.86
C SER A 107 -37.89 -2.05 8.22
N GLN A 108 -38.42 -2.98 9.02
CA GLN A 108 -39.63 -3.71 8.64
C GLN A 108 -40.65 -3.54 9.77
N HIS A 109 -41.42 -2.48 9.56
CA HIS A 109 -42.77 -2.24 9.99
C HIS A 109 -43.66 -3.50 9.81
N ARG A 110 -44.24 -3.99 10.91
CA ARG A 110 -45.68 -4.28 11.11
C ARG A 110 -45.91 -5.47 12.05
#